data_AF-A0A3C0SAE5-F1
#
_entry.id   AF-A0A3C0SAE5-F1
#
_cell.length_a   1.000
_cell.length_b   1.000
_cell.length_c   1.000
_cell.angle_alpha   90.00
_cell.angle_beta   90.00
_cell.angle_gamma   90.00
#
_symmetry.space_group_name_H-M   'P 1'
#
loop_
_entity.id
_entity.type
_entity.pdbx_description
1 polymer ?
#
loop_
_entity_poly.entity_id
_entity_poly.type
_entity_poly.pdbx_seq_one_letter_code
_entity_poly.pdbx_strand_id
1 'polypeptide(L)'
;RLMWTSTDSMNDLKKWVNYQEAADYARELSEKKYAGFDNWRLPTREEMGTLYDESYSNQDQFKKEIHICDCFKPGGGFSMIAGIISGRMRTWVLNIRTGEFDQPDGLWTLTEAARAVRTMGTDEVVPGE
;
A
#
# COMPACT_ATOMS: atom_id res chain seq x y z
N ARG A 1 4.56 15.30 4.42
CA ARG A 1 4.50 14.75 3.04
C ARG A 1 4.47 13.23 3.17
N LEU A 2 3.59 12.53 2.46
CA LEU A 2 3.54 11.06 2.47
C LEU A 2 4.31 10.55 1.25
N MET A 3 5.09 9.51 1.43
CA MET A 3 5.77 8.81 0.33
C MET A 3 5.32 7.36 0.31
N TRP A 4 4.89 6.93 -0.87
CA TRP A 4 4.42 5.59 -1.15
C TRP A 4 5.45 4.84 -1.95
N THR A 5 5.51 3.52 -1.78
CA THR A 5 6.26 2.67 -2.70
C THR A 5 5.62 2.71 -4.08
N SER A 6 6.45 2.79 -5.12
CA SER A 6 5.98 2.72 -6.52
C SER A 6 5.45 1.32 -6.88
N THR A 7 5.85 0.30 -6.12
CA THR A 7 5.43 -1.10 -6.26
C THR A 7 4.69 -1.59 -5.01
N ASP A 8 4.09 -2.77 -5.13
CA ASP A 8 3.31 -3.45 -4.09
C ASP A 8 3.83 -4.87 -3.93
N SER A 9 3.40 -5.56 -2.86
CA SER A 9 3.61 -7.00 -2.71
C SER A 9 3.17 -7.82 -3.93
N MET A 10 2.12 -7.40 -4.64
CA MET A 10 1.70 -8.05 -5.90
C MET A 10 2.72 -7.88 -7.04
N ASN A 11 3.42 -6.75 -7.12
CA ASN A 11 4.46 -6.54 -8.12
C ASN A 11 5.75 -7.30 -7.75
N ASP A 12 6.16 -7.19 -6.49
CA ASP A 12 7.41 -7.75 -5.97
C ASP A 12 7.32 -9.28 -5.75
N LEU A 13 6.26 -9.74 -5.11
CA LEU A 13 6.05 -11.15 -4.72
C LEU A 13 5.13 -11.91 -5.68
N LYS A 14 4.40 -11.22 -6.56
CA LYS A 14 3.41 -11.83 -7.48
C LYS A 14 2.37 -12.71 -6.79
N LYS A 15 2.09 -12.41 -5.52
CA LYS A 15 1.10 -13.11 -4.70
C LYS A 15 0.37 -12.14 -3.80
N TRP A 16 -0.87 -12.49 -3.51
CA TRP A 16 -1.64 -11.88 -2.46
C TRP A 16 -1.06 -12.32 -1.12
N VAL A 17 -0.82 -11.34 -0.24
CA VAL A 17 -0.17 -11.58 1.05
C VAL A 17 -1.19 -11.37 2.17
N ASN A 18 -1.09 -12.17 3.21
CA ASN A 18 -1.90 -11.92 4.40
C ASN A 18 -1.40 -10.69 5.17
N TYR A 19 -2.14 -10.26 6.20
CA TYR A 19 -1.73 -9.11 7.00
C TYR A 19 -0.32 -9.27 7.62
N GLN A 20 0.02 -10.46 8.09
CA GLN A 20 1.32 -10.71 8.71
C GLN A 20 2.45 -10.59 7.69
N GLU A 21 2.26 -11.16 6.49
CA GLU A 21 3.19 -11.02 5.37
C GLU A 21 3.26 -9.59 4.85
N ALA A 22 2.14 -8.84 4.84
CA ALA A 22 2.11 -7.44 4.49
C ALA A 22 2.94 -6.58 5.46
N ALA A 23 2.80 -6.84 6.76
CA ALA A 23 3.57 -6.18 7.80
C ALA A 23 5.05 -6.55 7.71
N ASP A 24 5.36 -7.84 7.45
CA ASP A 24 6.74 -8.28 7.26
C ASP A 24 7.35 -7.68 5.99
N TYR A 25 6.60 -7.59 4.88
CA TYR A 25 7.05 -6.92 3.65
C TYR A 25 7.42 -5.45 3.91
N ALA A 26 6.58 -4.69 4.62
CA ALA A 26 6.91 -3.31 4.99
C ALA A 26 8.15 -3.22 5.89
N ARG A 27 8.32 -4.17 6.81
CA ARG A 27 9.50 -4.29 7.67
C ARG A 27 10.75 -4.66 6.87
N GLU A 28 10.65 -5.59 5.94
CA GLU A 28 11.75 -5.97 5.04
C GLU A 28 12.19 -4.81 4.16
N LEU A 29 11.25 -4.00 3.63
CA LEU A 29 11.60 -2.79 2.88
C LEU A 29 12.38 -1.79 3.73
N SER A 30 12.00 -1.66 5.00
CA SER A 30 12.74 -0.88 5.99
C SER A 30 14.15 -1.41 6.20
N GLU A 31 14.28 -2.71 6.46
CA GLU A 31 15.59 -3.35 6.68
C GLU A 31 16.49 -3.27 5.42
N LYS A 32 15.90 -3.38 4.23
CA LYS A 32 16.59 -3.25 2.94
C LYS A 32 16.94 -1.80 2.57
N LYS A 33 16.53 -0.82 3.37
CA LYS A 33 16.65 0.62 3.05
C LYS A 33 16.11 0.93 1.66
N TYR A 34 14.93 0.43 1.34
CA TYR A 34 14.34 0.61 0.01
C TYR A 34 14.22 2.11 -0.32
N ALA A 35 14.65 2.49 -1.53
CA ALA A 35 14.81 3.87 -1.97
C ALA A 35 15.70 4.75 -1.05
N GLY A 36 16.60 4.14 -0.27
CA GLY A 36 17.50 4.82 0.67
C GLY A 36 16.92 5.04 2.07
N PHE A 37 15.74 4.48 2.37
CA PHE A 37 15.01 4.77 3.61
C PHE A 37 14.61 3.51 4.37
N ASP A 38 14.70 3.55 5.70
CA ASP A 38 14.38 2.45 6.62
C ASP A 38 13.08 2.63 7.41
N ASN A 39 12.21 3.57 7.03
CA ASN A 39 11.02 3.93 7.81
C ASN A 39 9.71 3.59 7.09
N TRP A 40 9.65 2.42 6.47
CA TRP A 40 8.49 1.91 5.73
C TRP A 40 7.51 1.20 6.68
N ARG A 41 6.23 1.53 6.56
CA ARG A 41 5.15 0.97 7.38
C ARG A 41 3.90 0.72 6.54
N LEU A 42 2.94 -0.01 7.09
CA LEU A 42 1.62 -0.10 6.49
C LEU A 42 0.86 1.21 6.64
N PRO A 43 0.04 1.59 5.63
CA PRO A 43 -0.73 2.83 5.66
C PRO A 43 -1.94 2.73 6.57
N THR A 44 -2.38 3.87 7.05
CA THR A 44 -3.66 4.02 7.75
C THR A 44 -4.81 4.18 6.76
N ARG A 45 -6.05 3.98 7.23
CA ARG A 45 -7.26 4.18 6.41
C ARG A 45 -7.30 5.57 5.76
N GLU A 46 -6.96 6.61 6.51
CA GLU A 46 -6.96 7.99 6.01
C GLU A 46 -5.92 8.18 4.90
N GLU A 47 -4.71 7.65 5.08
CA GLU A 47 -3.66 7.68 4.06
C GLU A 47 -4.09 6.92 2.80
N MET A 48 -4.69 5.73 2.93
CA MET A 48 -5.19 4.96 1.78
C MET A 48 -6.25 5.73 0.99
N GLY A 49 -7.13 6.46 1.67
CA GLY A 49 -8.12 7.32 1.00
C GLY A 49 -7.49 8.41 0.13
N THR A 50 -6.28 8.86 0.46
CA THR A 50 -5.55 9.82 -0.40
C THR A 50 -4.90 9.18 -1.63
N LEU A 51 -4.87 7.85 -1.70
CA LEU A 51 -4.25 7.12 -2.81
C LEU A 51 -5.22 6.89 -3.97
N TYR A 52 -6.51 6.76 -3.66
CA TYR A 52 -7.58 6.67 -4.64
C TYR A 52 -8.02 8.08 -5.06
N ASP A 53 -7.96 8.37 -6.35
CA ASP A 53 -8.45 9.61 -6.93
C ASP A 53 -8.99 9.33 -8.33
N GLU A 54 -10.27 9.59 -8.53
CA GLU A 54 -11.01 9.35 -9.79
C GLU A 54 -10.38 10.07 -11.00
N SER A 55 -9.58 11.12 -10.75
CA SER A 55 -8.89 11.87 -11.80
C SER A 55 -7.74 11.09 -12.44
N TYR A 56 -7.19 10.10 -11.73
CA TYR A 56 -6.12 9.26 -12.26
C TYR A 56 -6.66 7.99 -12.91
N SER A 57 -5.90 7.47 -13.86
CA SER A 57 -6.18 6.23 -14.56
C SER A 57 -4.90 5.40 -14.68
N ASN A 58 -4.86 4.24 -14.04
CA ASN A 58 -3.74 3.30 -14.09
C ASN A 58 -4.28 1.87 -14.29
N GLN A 59 -3.40 0.88 -14.47
CA GLN A 59 -3.78 -0.51 -14.73
C GLN A 59 -3.25 -1.45 -13.65
N ASP A 60 -4.11 -2.32 -13.14
CA ASP A 60 -3.73 -3.36 -12.19
C ASP A 60 -3.16 -4.63 -12.89
N GLN A 61 -2.82 -5.67 -12.11
CA GLN A 61 -2.34 -6.95 -12.64
C GLN A 61 -3.31 -7.63 -13.62
N PHE A 62 -4.60 -7.34 -13.52
CA PHE A 62 -5.65 -7.88 -14.38
C PHE A 62 -5.93 -6.99 -15.59
N LYS A 63 -5.11 -5.96 -15.82
CA LYS A 63 -5.31 -4.94 -16.86
C LYS A 63 -6.65 -4.22 -16.72
N LYS A 64 -7.20 -4.15 -15.51
CA LYS A 64 -8.36 -3.34 -15.18
C LYS A 64 -7.91 -1.94 -14.81
N GLU A 65 -8.74 -0.97 -15.18
CA GLU A 65 -8.56 0.41 -14.78
C GLU A 65 -8.71 0.56 -13.26
N ILE A 66 -7.77 1.28 -12.68
CA ILE A 66 -7.70 1.66 -11.28
C ILE A 66 -7.47 3.16 -11.20
N HIS A 67 -8.05 3.80 -10.20
CA HIS A 67 -8.03 5.25 -10.07
C HIS A 67 -6.91 5.69 -9.13
N ILE A 68 -5.67 5.46 -9.56
CA ILE A 68 -4.46 5.81 -8.79
C ILE A 68 -3.46 6.51 -9.70
N CYS A 69 -2.59 7.33 -9.11
CA CYS A 69 -1.58 8.11 -9.84
C CYS A 69 -0.74 7.25 -10.82
N ASP A 70 -0.44 7.78 -12.00
CA ASP A 70 0.37 7.11 -13.03
C ASP A 70 1.83 6.89 -12.61
N CYS A 71 2.30 7.62 -11.58
CA CYS A 71 3.61 7.39 -10.97
C CYS A 71 3.76 6.00 -10.35
N PHE A 72 2.65 5.30 -10.07
CA PHE A 72 2.67 3.93 -9.59
C PHE A 72 2.86 2.94 -10.74
N LYS A 73 3.62 1.87 -10.49
CA LYS A 73 3.83 0.84 -11.50
C LYS A 73 2.51 0.12 -11.82
N PRO A 74 2.14 0.00 -13.10
CA PRO A 74 1.01 -0.82 -13.50
C PRO A 74 1.32 -2.28 -13.18
N GLY A 75 0.28 -3.07 -12.90
CA GLY A 75 0.43 -4.47 -12.50
C GLY A 75 0.34 -4.72 -10.99
N GLY A 76 -0.02 -3.70 -10.20
CA GLY A 76 -0.30 -3.85 -8.78
C GLY A 76 -1.59 -4.62 -8.48
N GLY A 77 -1.86 -4.85 -7.20
CA GLY A 77 -3.16 -5.37 -6.76
C GLY A 77 -4.24 -4.30 -6.89
N PHE A 78 -5.47 -4.71 -7.20
CA PHE A 78 -6.63 -3.81 -7.20
C PHE A 78 -7.16 -3.46 -5.82
N SER A 79 -6.64 -4.11 -4.79
CA SER A 79 -7.02 -3.94 -3.41
C SER A 79 -5.77 -3.92 -2.56
N MET A 80 -5.78 -3.08 -1.54
CA MET A 80 -4.65 -2.90 -0.65
C MET A 80 -5.08 -2.96 0.81
N ILE A 81 -4.22 -3.46 1.68
CA ILE A 81 -4.47 -3.60 3.12
C ILE A 81 -3.87 -2.45 3.94
N ALA A 82 -4.61 -2.02 4.96
CA ALA A 82 -4.18 -1.04 5.95
C ALA A 82 -3.38 -1.69 7.08
N GLY A 83 -2.68 -0.87 7.86
CA GLY A 83 -2.16 -1.24 9.16
C GLY A 83 -3.28 -1.55 10.15
N ILE A 84 -3.02 -2.48 11.08
CA ILE A 84 -3.94 -2.75 12.20
C ILE A 84 -4.16 -1.47 12.99
N ILE A 85 -5.42 -1.21 13.32
CA ILE A 85 -5.78 -0.10 14.19
C ILE A 85 -5.47 -0.50 15.63
N SER A 86 -4.44 0.12 16.22
CA SER A 86 -4.10 -0.11 17.63
C SER A 86 -5.34 0.10 18.53
N GLY A 87 -5.72 -0.94 19.28
CA GLY A 87 -6.93 -0.97 20.13
C GLY A 87 -8.09 -1.82 19.59
N ARG A 88 -8.08 -2.19 18.31
CA ARG A 88 -9.00 -3.19 17.73
C ARG A 88 -8.21 -4.09 16.80
N MET A 89 -8.25 -5.42 16.96
CA MET A 89 -7.63 -6.36 16.02
C MET A 89 -8.38 -6.37 14.67
N ARG A 90 -8.38 -5.22 13.97
CA ARG A 90 -9.11 -4.93 12.75
C ARG A 90 -8.20 -4.14 11.82
N THR A 91 -8.37 -4.38 10.53
CA THR A 91 -7.73 -3.66 9.45
C THR A 91 -8.80 -3.11 8.49
N TRP A 92 -8.36 -2.32 7.53
CA TRP A 92 -9.17 -1.86 6.41
C TRP A 92 -8.54 -2.35 5.11
N VAL A 93 -9.38 -2.60 4.12
CA VAL A 93 -8.96 -2.88 2.76
C VAL A 93 -9.57 -1.81 1.88
N LEU A 94 -8.75 -1.15 1.07
CA LEU A 94 -9.24 -0.20 0.07
C LEU A 94 -9.22 -0.88 -1.30
N ASN A 95 -10.36 -0.87 -1.98
CA ASN A 95 -10.45 -1.25 -3.37
C ASN A 95 -10.15 -0.03 -4.25
N ILE A 96 -9.00 -0.01 -4.90
CA ILE A 96 -8.59 1.12 -5.75
C ILE A 96 -9.30 1.15 -7.11
N ARG A 97 -10.12 0.14 -7.44
CA ARG A 97 -11.01 0.20 -8.60
C ARG A 97 -12.27 1.00 -8.31
N THR A 98 -12.84 0.89 -7.11
CA THR A 98 -14.13 1.51 -6.77
C THR A 98 -14.02 2.62 -5.73
N GLY A 99 -12.89 2.72 -5.03
CA GLY A 99 -12.71 3.63 -3.90
C GLY A 99 -13.38 3.14 -2.61
N GLU A 100 -13.89 1.90 -2.60
CA GLU A 100 -14.62 1.35 -1.46
C GLU A 100 -13.69 0.81 -0.37
N PHE A 101 -14.06 1.08 0.88
CA PHE A 101 -13.38 0.57 2.05
C PHE A 101 -14.12 -0.63 2.62
N ASP A 102 -13.48 -1.77 2.58
CA ASP A 102 -13.94 -2.99 3.23
C ASP A 102 -13.24 -3.19 4.57
N GLN A 103 -13.96 -3.79 5.51
CA GLN A 103 -13.41 -4.14 6.81
C GLN A 103 -13.55 -5.65 7.01
N PRO A 104 -12.61 -6.44 6.49
CA PRO A 104 -12.70 -7.90 6.56
C PRO A 104 -12.56 -8.41 8.00
N ASP A 105 -13.32 -9.45 8.31
CA ASP A 105 -13.14 -10.28 9.49
C ASP A 105 -12.13 -11.41 9.16
N GLY A 106 -11.24 -11.73 10.09
CA GLY A 106 -10.21 -12.77 9.88
C GLY A 106 -8.94 -12.28 9.18
N LEU A 107 -8.14 -11.47 9.89
CA LEU A 107 -6.84 -10.93 9.41
C LEU A 107 -5.88 -12.00 8.85
N TRP A 108 -5.98 -13.23 9.33
CA TRP A 108 -5.11 -14.36 8.98
C TRP A 108 -5.51 -15.06 7.69
N THR A 109 -6.78 -14.97 7.30
CA THR A 109 -7.32 -15.61 6.09
C THR A 109 -7.47 -14.64 4.92
N LEU A 110 -7.47 -13.35 5.23
CA LEU A 110 -7.49 -12.28 4.25
C LEU A 110 -6.15 -12.21 3.52
N THR A 111 -6.18 -12.15 2.19
CA THR A 111 -4.99 -12.00 1.35
C THR A 111 -5.18 -10.84 0.39
N GLU A 112 -4.40 -9.78 0.56
CA GLU A 112 -4.54 -8.52 -0.18
C GLU A 112 -3.17 -8.02 -0.63
N ALA A 113 -3.13 -6.99 -1.50
CA ALA A 113 -1.85 -6.37 -1.80
C ALA A 113 -1.42 -5.48 -0.64
N ALA A 114 -0.12 -5.40 -0.41
CA ALA A 114 0.48 -4.55 0.60
C ALA A 114 1.30 -3.49 -0.10
N ARG A 115 0.99 -2.22 0.19
CA ARG A 115 1.83 -1.09 -0.17
C ARG A 115 2.41 -0.52 1.09
N ALA A 116 3.71 -0.26 1.09
CA ALA A 116 4.29 0.46 2.21
C ALA A 116 4.18 1.96 1.97
N VAL A 117 3.86 2.68 3.04
CA VAL A 117 3.90 4.13 3.10
C VAL A 117 4.92 4.55 4.15
N ARG A 118 5.49 5.72 3.97
CA ARG A 118 6.26 6.40 4.98
C ARG A 118 5.86 7.86 5.08
N THR A 119 6.02 8.41 6.27
CA THR A 119 5.90 9.84 6.50
C THR A 119 7.28 10.45 6.36
N MET A 120 7.43 11.42 5.46
CA MET A 120 8.66 12.21 5.38
C MET A 120 8.66 13.26 6.48
N GLY A 121 9.78 13.36 7.21
CA GLY A 121 10.05 14.52 8.05
C GLY A 121 10.09 15.79 7.21
N THR A 122 9.72 16.91 7.80
CA THR A 122 9.61 18.22 7.13
C THR A 122 10.95 18.72 6.55
N ASP A 123 12.06 18.11 6.94
CA ASP A 123 13.44 18.46 6.58
C ASP A 123 14.11 17.42 5.65
N GLU A 124 13.41 16.32 5.30
CA GLU A 124 13.99 15.26 4.47
C GLU A 124 13.92 15.58 2.97
N VAL A 125 15.09 15.72 2.35
CA VAL A 125 15.23 15.87 0.89
C VAL A 125 15.16 14.49 0.24
N VAL A 126 14.29 14.34 -0.77
CA VAL A 126 14.21 13.12 -1.55
C VAL A 126 15.48 13.02 -2.41
N PRO A 127 16.33 11.99 -2.26
CA PRO A 127 17.46 11.84 -3.15
C PRO A 127 16.94 11.55 -4.56
N GLY A 128 17.02 12.55 -5.45
CA GLY A 128 16.62 12.43 -6.86
C GLY A 128 15.54 13.39 -7.37
N GLU A 129 15.09 14.39 -6.57
CA GLU A 129 14.44 15.60 -7.11
C GLU A 129 15.49 16.65 -7.56
#